data_AF-A0A319CQG1-F1
#
_entry.id   AF-A0A319CQG1-F1
#
_cell.length_a   1.000
_cell.length_b   1.000
_cell.length_c   1.000
_cell.angle_alpha   90.00
_cell.angle_beta   90.00
_cell.angle_gamma   90.00
#
_symmetry.space_group_name_H-M   'P 1'
#
loop_
_entity.id
_entity.type
_entity.pdbx_description
1 polymer ?
#
loop_
_entity_poly.entity_id
_entity_poly.type
_entity_poly.pdbx_seq_one_letter_code
_entity_poly.pdbx_strand_id
1 'polypeptide(L)'
;MTEALNNMSQGLILRSAKFNSHADLTCAIEITASVVEQTPEADARLGRMLITLSRAHILEQDNYDYESSDLNTGLEIAERALQVTPIGSIDRARALHEHAIWAHWDEDLDQAIEDTENALTHTPDLSKADKQLFYHSLAMWLGYRFQRAEQPQDDDLRRAVECAQRAIHGMSKKNPRYPNALHTLTFWLKTTASKYPEKSEYLRQAIEVAEEANGLRLPTEAYSHMYLRELSECLLMRYERGRNTKDLEDARELIEEGLQTTIETFPLYCRFLYLMEVVEGFEEEVQKGEMIDSNPSDLNS
;
A
#
# COMPACT_ATOMS: atom_id res chain seq x y z
N MET A 1 35.91 -3.43 -2.14
CA MET A 1 35.39 -3.64 -0.78
C MET A 1 34.03 -2.97 -0.62
N THR A 2 33.93 -1.65 -0.81
CA THR A 2 32.68 -0.85 -0.74
C THR A 2 31.50 -1.45 -1.52
N GLU A 3 31.69 -1.86 -2.78
CA GLU A 3 30.61 -2.45 -3.59
C GLU A 3 30.14 -3.82 -3.09
N ALA A 4 31.07 -4.65 -2.60
CA ALA A 4 30.73 -5.94 -2.03
C ALA A 4 29.93 -5.79 -0.72
N LEU A 5 30.30 -4.82 0.12
CA LEU A 5 29.58 -4.49 1.34
C LEU A 5 28.18 -3.92 1.03
N ASN A 6 28.07 -3.03 0.04
CA ASN A 6 26.76 -2.54 -0.41
C ASN A 6 25.84 -3.67 -0.88
N ASN A 7 26.36 -4.61 -1.68
CA ASN A 7 25.57 -5.76 -2.16
C ASN A 7 25.19 -6.70 -1.01
N MET A 8 26.07 -6.88 -0.02
CA MET A 8 25.78 -7.64 1.18
C MET A 8 24.65 -6.98 1.99
N SER A 9 24.74 -5.67 2.24
CA SER A 9 23.69 -4.91 2.94
C SER A 9 22.34 -5.02 2.23
N GLN A 10 22.30 -4.89 0.90
CA GLN A 10 21.05 -5.08 0.14
C GLN A 10 20.48 -6.50 0.30
N GLY A 11 21.34 -7.52 0.30
CA GLY A 11 20.92 -8.89 0.56
C GLY A 11 20.34 -9.08 1.96
N LEU A 12 20.96 -8.47 2.97
CA LEU A 12 20.47 -8.49 4.35
C LEU A 12 19.12 -7.78 4.50
N ILE A 13 18.95 -6.61 3.87
CA ILE A 13 17.67 -5.87 3.85
C ILE A 13 16.57 -6.74 3.20
N LEU A 14 16.85 -7.36 2.06
CA LEU A 14 15.88 -8.25 1.39
C LEU A 14 15.52 -9.46 2.26
N ARG A 15 16.49 -10.02 2.99
CA ARG A 15 16.26 -11.13 3.92
C ARG A 15 15.42 -10.69 5.12
N SER A 16 15.73 -9.52 5.68
CA SER A 16 14.96 -8.92 6.76
C SER A 16 13.52 -8.66 6.34
N ALA A 17 13.29 -8.00 5.21
CA ALA A 17 11.95 -7.73 4.68
C ALA A 17 11.12 -9.01 4.46
N LYS A 18 11.79 -10.12 4.10
CA LYS A 18 11.10 -11.40 3.85
C LYS A 18 10.81 -12.19 5.13
N PHE A 19 11.69 -12.15 6.11
CA PHE A 19 11.63 -13.03 7.30
C PHE A 19 11.46 -12.26 8.61
N ASN A 20 11.22 -10.96 8.55
CA ASN A 20 11.16 -10.04 9.69
C ASN A 20 12.37 -10.18 10.64
N SER A 21 13.56 -10.30 10.05
CA SER A 21 14.82 -10.54 10.79
C SER A 21 15.43 -9.21 11.24
N HIS A 22 15.20 -8.84 12.50
CA HIS A 22 15.78 -7.64 13.10
C HIS A 22 17.31 -7.67 13.08
N ALA A 23 17.90 -8.82 13.37
CA ALA A 23 19.37 -8.97 13.39
C ALA A 23 20.00 -8.69 12.01
N ASP A 24 19.35 -9.09 10.93
CA ASP A 24 19.82 -8.78 9.57
C ASP A 24 19.73 -7.29 9.27
N LEU A 25 18.67 -6.65 9.75
CA LEU A 25 18.44 -5.24 9.54
C LEU A 25 19.46 -4.38 10.29
N THR A 26 19.64 -4.66 11.59
CA THR A 26 20.67 -4.02 12.41
C THR A 26 22.06 -4.20 11.79
N CYS A 27 22.40 -5.42 11.35
CA CYS A 27 23.68 -5.68 10.70
C CYS A 27 23.84 -4.90 9.38
N ALA A 28 22.77 -4.79 8.57
CA ALA A 28 22.80 -4.01 7.33
C ALA A 28 23.02 -2.52 7.61
N ILE A 29 22.37 -1.97 8.64
CA ILE A 29 22.52 -0.58 9.08
C ILE A 29 23.96 -0.33 9.54
N GLU A 30 24.47 -1.14 10.47
CA GLU A 30 25.83 -1.01 11.02
C GLU A 30 26.91 -1.07 9.93
N ILE A 31 26.83 -2.06 9.04
CA ILE A 31 27.77 -2.18 7.92
C ILE A 31 27.66 -0.97 7.01
N THR A 32 26.46 -0.58 6.60
CA THR A 32 26.30 0.50 5.61
C THR A 32 26.72 1.85 6.18
N ALA A 33 26.34 2.15 7.43
CA ALA A 33 26.74 3.37 8.13
C ALA A 33 28.27 3.47 8.26
N SER A 34 28.93 2.41 8.70
CA SER A 34 30.40 2.38 8.82
C SER A 34 31.12 2.64 7.50
N VAL A 35 30.59 2.09 6.39
CA VAL A 35 31.19 2.31 5.07
C VAL A 35 30.89 3.73 4.58
N VAL A 36 29.70 4.28 4.85
CA VAL A 36 29.32 5.67 4.52
C VAL A 36 30.26 6.67 5.20
N GLU A 37 30.58 6.49 6.48
CA GLU A 37 31.51 7.35 7.23
C GLU A 37 32.92 7.37 6.65
N GLN A 38 33.36 6.25 6.08
CA GLN A 38 34.71 6.10 5.52
C GLN A 38 34.79 6.47 4.02
N THR A 39 33.65 6.72 3.37
CA THR A 39 33.59 6.99 1.93
C THR A 39 33.66 8.50 1.71
N PRO A 40 34.66 9.01 0.95
CA PRO A 40 34.77 10.44 0.65
C PRO A 40 33.55 10.96 -0.12
N GLU A 41 33.17 12.22 0.13
CA GLU A 41 32.04 12.89 -0.57
C GLU A 41 32.16 12.88 -2.10
N ALA A 42 33.40 12.90 -2.63
CA ALA A 42 33.64 12.85 -4.07
C ALA A 42 33.51 11.44 -4.69
N ASP A 43 33.33 10.38 -3.88
CA ASP A 43 33.19 9.02 -4.39
C ASP A 43 31.78 8.81 -4.96
N ALA A 44 31.69 8.51 -6.25
CA ALA A 44 30.43 8.27 -6.95
C ALA A 44 29.58 7.13 -6.35
N ARG A 45 30.15 6.27 -5.50
CA ARG A 45 29.43 5.17 -4.83
C ARG A 45 28.72 5.62 -3.56
N LEU A 46 29.07 6.77 -2.98
CA LEU A 46 28.48 7.26 -1.74
C LEU A 46 26.95 7.37 -1.83
N GLY A 47 26.44 7.91 -2.95
CA GLY A 47 25.00 8.03 -3.18
C GLY A 47 24.25 6.69 -3.09
N ARG A 48 24.81 5.62 -3.66
CA ARG A 48 24.19 4.27 -3.60
C ARG A 48 24.15 3.70 -2.19
N MET A 49 25.16 4.00 -1.41
CA MET A 49 25.23 3.53 -0.02
C MET A 49 24.29 4.31 0.88
N LEU A 50 24.17 5.63 0.68
CA LEU A 50 23.17 6.45 1.39
C LEU A 50 21.74 6.00 1.05
N ILE A 51 21.45 5.68 -0.22
CA ILE A 51 20.16 5.09 -0.62
C ILE A 51 19.93 3.74 0.09
N THR A 52 20.96 2.90 0.16
CA THR A 52 20.86 1.58 0.84
C THR A 52 20.67 1.73 2.35
N LEU A 53 21.34 2.70 2.97
CA LEU A 53 21.20 3.01 4.39
C LEU A 53 19.80 3.57 4.70
N SER A 54 19.33 4.53 3.90
CA SER A 54 17.98 5.09 4.00
C SER A 54 16.93 3.98 3.95
N ARG A 55 17.05 3.06 2.97
CA ARG A 55 16.12 1.93 2.85
C ARG A 55 16.11 1.01 4.06
N ALA A 56 17.27 0.79 4.68
CA ALA A 56 17.38 -0.02 5.88
C ALA A 56 16.63 0.63 7.05
N HIS A 57 16.81 1.94 7.26
CA HIS A 57 16.07 2.69 8.26
C HIS A 57 14.58 2.77 7.96
N ILE A 58 14.18 2.87 6.68
CA ILE A 58 12.77 2.81 6.30
C ILE A 58 12.14 1.48 6.73
N LEU A 59 12.80 0.37 6.42
CA LEU A 59 12.31 -0.95 6.82
C LEU A 59 12.32 -1.15 8.34
N GLU A 60 13.22 -0.49 9.06
CA GLU A 60 13.29 -0.53 10.52
C GLU A 60 12.11 0.20 11.14
N GLN A 61 11.81 1.39 10.62
CA GLN A 61 10.65 2.20 10.98
C GLN A 61 9.34 1.43 10.75
N ASP A 62 9.18 0.79 9.60
CA ASP A 62 7.97 0.02 9.25
C ASP A 62 7.72 -1.18 10.19
N ASN A 63 8.77 -1.85 10.66
CA ASN A 63 8.63 -3.15 11.33
C ASN A 63 8.59 -3.06 12.87
N TYR A 64 9.19 -2.04 13.47
CA TYR A 64 9.53 -2.11 14.90
C TYR A 64 9.02 -0.94 15.75
N ASP A 65 8.21 -0.03 15.17
CA ASP A 65 7.52 1.08 15.87
C ASP A 65 8.37 1.66 17.01
N TYR A 66 9.64 1.95 16.70
CA TYR A 66 10.54 2.54 17.67
C TYR A 66 10.03 3.96 17.90
N GLU A 67 9.46 4.22 19.08
CA GLU A 67 8.97 5.53 19.58
C GLU A 67 9.98 6.70 19.43
N SER A 68 11.18 6.45 18.90
CA SER A 68 12.19 7.46 18.60
C SER A 68 13.18 7.04 17.50
N SER A 69 12.76 6.40 16.41
CA SER A 69 13.63 6.46 15.22
C SER A 69 13.70 7.94 14.83
N ASP A 70 14.92 8.47 14.76
CA ASP A 70 15.14 9.87 14.48
C ASP A 70 14.76 10.12 13.01
N LEU A 71 13.49 10.45 12.77
CA LEU A 71 12.98 10.82 11.45
C LEU A 71 13.89 11.87 10.80
N ASN A 72 14.51 12.75 11.61
CA ASN A 72 15.52 13.70 11.12
C ASN A 72 16.75 12.99 10.58
N THR A 73 17.28 11.97 11.27
CA THR A 73 18.40 11.15 10.76
C THR A 73 18.04 10.50 9.42
N GLY A 74 16.82 9.96 9.28
CA GLY A 74 16.34 9.36 8.02
C GLY A 74 16.27 10.37 6.87
N LEU A 75 15.66 11.52 7.14
CA LEU A 75 15.55 12.63 6.20
C LEU A 75 16.93 13.18 5.81
N GLU A 76 17.82 13.41 6.77
CA GLU A 76 19.20 13.88 6.54
C GLU A 76 19.99 12.90 5.64
N ILE A 77 19.83 11.59 5.84
CA ILE A 77 20.47 10.56 4.99
C ILE A 77 19.94 10.68 3.55
N ALA A 78 18.63 10.84 3.37
CA ALA A 78 18.01 10.96 2.05
C ALA A 78 18.41 12.28 1.36
N GLU A 79 18.42 13.40 2.08
CA GLU A 79 18.90 14.70 1.58
C GLU A 79 20.37 14.65 1.18
N ARG A 80 21.22 14.00 1.99
CA ARG A 80 22.63 13.80 1.63
C ARG A 80 22.75 12.92 0.39
N ALA A 81 21.93 11.88 0.23
CA ALA A 81 21.90 11.08 -0.98
C ALA A 81 21.54 11.93 -2.21
N LEU A 82 20.57 12.84 -2.06
CA LEU A 82 20.19 13.80 -3.07
C LEU A 82 21.35 14.75 -3.46
N GLN A 83 22.11 15.24 -2.49
CA GLN A 83 23.24 16.16 -2.72
C GLN A 83 24.38 15.51 -3.53
N VAL A 84 24.66 14.22 -3.29
CA VAL A 84 25.80 13.53 -3.92
C VAL A 84 25.43 12.77 -5.20
N THR A 85 24.14 12.65 -5.53
CA THR A 85 23.68 11.95 -6.74
C THR A 85 23.45 12.94 -7.90
N PRO A 86 24.05 12.71 -9.08
CA PRO A 86 23.86 13.59 -10.23
C PRO A 86 22.40 13.65 -10.71
N ILE A 87 21.89 14.86 -11.00
CA ILE A 87 20.55 15.07 -11.56
C ILE A 87 20.35 14.26 -12.84
N GLY A 88 19.19 13.60 -12.96
CA GLY A 88 18.83 12.74 -14.10
C GLY A 88 19.45 11.34 -14.06
N SER A 89 20.27 11.01 -13.07
CA SER A 89 20.76 9.64 -12.88
C SER A 89 19.70 8.71 -12.26
N ILE A 90 19.85 7.41 -12.47
CA ILE A 90 19.02 6.39 -11.81
C ILE A 90 19.18 6.46 -10.28
N ASP A 91 20.40 6.71 -9.81
CA ASP A 91 20.67 6.82 -8.38
C ASP A 91 19.99 8.07 -7.79
N ARG A 92 19.94 9.20 -8.53
CA ARG A 92 19.15 10.38 -8.13
C ARG A 92 17.65 10.08 -8.04
N ALA A 93 17.10 9.35 -9.01
CA ALA A 93 15.68 8.98 -9.00
C ALA A 93 15.34 8.07 -7.80
N ARG A 94 16.25 7.16 -7.44
CA ARG A 94 16.11 6.34 -6.23
C ARG A 94 16.25 7.18 -4.96
N ALA A 95 17.21 8.10 -4.90
CA ALA A 95 17.34 9.02 -3.77
C ALA A 95 16.09 9.88 -3.57
N LEU A 96 15.47 10.36 -4.66
CA LEU A 96 14.18 11.08 -4.61
C LEU A 96 13.06 10.19 -4.06
N HIS A 97 13.02 8.92 -4.46
CA HIS A 97 12.04 7.98 -3.93
C HIS A 97 12.24 7.69 -2.44
N GLU A 98 13.49 7.51 -1.98
CA GLU A 98 13.75 7.36 -0.54
C GLU A 98 13.39 8.64 0.24
N HIS A 99 13.72 9.83 -0.29
CA HIS A 99 13.35 11.11 0.32
C HIS A 99 11.82 11.30 0.40
N ALA A 100 11.08 10.91 -0.64
CA ALA A 100 9.63 10.96 -0.65
C ALA A 100 8.99 10.12 0.47
N ILE A 101 9.59 8.97 0.82
CA ILE A 101 9.09 8.13 1.92
C ILE A 101 9.30 8.84 3.27
N TRP A 102 10.46 9.45 3.49
CA TRP A 102 10.72 10.21 4.71
C TRP A 102 9.84 11.47 4.82
N ALA A 103 9.69 12.21 3.73
CA ALA A 103 8.79 13.37 3.66
C ALA A 103 7.35 12.99 4.02
N HIS A 104 6.86 11.84 3.56
CA HIS A 104 5.55 11.33 3.98
C HIS A 104 5.43 11.10 5.49
N TRP A 105 6.46 10.55 6.13
CA TRP A 105 6.45 10.35 7.59
C TRP A 105 6.56 11.65 8.37
N ASP A 106 7.19 12.67 7.81
CA ASP A 106 7.16 14.05 8.33
C ASP A 106 5.87 14.81 7.95
N GLU A 107 4.87 14.08 7.47
CA GLU A 107 3.55 14.59 7.03
C GLU A 107 3.59 15.56 5.83
N ASP A 108 4.73 15.69 5.15
CA ASP A 108 4.90 16.48 3.93
C ASP A 108 4.58 15.65 2.66
N LEU A 109 3.27 15.48 2.44
CA LEU A 109 2.76 14.78 1.26
C LEU A 109 3.02 15.54 -0.05
N ASP A 110 3.15 16.87 -0.02
CA ASP A 110 3.41 17.65 -1.23
C ASP A 110 4.83 17.40 -1.73
N GLN A 111 5.81 17.39 -0.83
CA GLN A 111 7.19 17.04 -1.15
C GLN A 111 7.32 15.57 -1.62
N ALA A 112 6.63 14.64 -0.96
CA ALA A 112 6.62 13.24 -1.37
C ALA A 112 6.08 13.03 -2.80
N ILE A 113 5.04 13.77 -3.17
CA ILE A 113 4.46 13.77 -4.52
C ILE A 113 5.45 14.39 -5.51
N GLU A 114 5.98 15.58 -5.22
CA GLU A 114 6.93 16.28 -6.08
C GLU A 114 8.16 15.43 -6.39
N ASP A 115 8.78 14.82 -5.38
CA ASP A 115 9.98 14.00 -5.57
C ASP A 115 9.71 12.76 -6.41
N THR A 116 8.58 12.09 -6.16
CA THR A 116 8.22 10.89 -6.93
C THR A 116 7.90 11.25 -8.39
N GLU A 117 7.22 12.38 -8.64
CA GLU A 117 6.99 12.92 -9.98
C GLU A 117 8.29 13.32 -10.69
N ASN A 118 9.20 13.98 -9.97
CA ASN A 118 10.51 14.38 -10.47
C ASN A 118 11.34 13.16 -10.88
N ALA A 119 11.33 12.10 -10.06
CA ALA A 119 12.02 10.84 -10.37
C ALA A 119 11.47 10.21 -11.66
N LEU A 120 10.14 10.16 -11.82
CA LEU A 120 9.49 9.59 -13.00
C LEU A 120 9.68 10.43 -14.27
N THR A 121 9.76 11.76 -14.14
CA THR A 121 9.82 12.70 -15.26
C THR A 121 11.25 12.91 -15.76
N HIS A 122 12.22 13.02 -14.86
CA HIS A 122 13.58 13.44 -15.19
C HIS A 122 14.57 12.28 -15.39
N THR A 123 14.13 11.04 -15.22
CA THR A 123 14.96 9.85 -15.42
C THR A 123 14.28 8.86 -16.39
N PRO A 124 14.33 9.13 -17.72
CA PRO A 124 13.60 8.32 -18.72
C PRO A 124 14.05 6.85 -18.75
N ASP A 125 15.32 6.60 -18.44
CA ASP A 125 15.98 5.29 -18.46
C ASP A 125 15.70 4.43 -17.21
N LEU A 126 14.77 4.84 -16.34
CA LEU A 126 14.35 4.03 -15.20
C LEU A 126 13.93 2.62 -15.65
N SER A 127 14.38 1.63 -14.88
CA SER A 127 13.98 0.26 -15.11
C SER A 127 12.46 0.11 -14.93
N LYS A 128 11.88 -0.90 -15.59
CA LYS A 128 10.44 -1.20 -15.42
C LYS A 128 10.08 -1.41 -13.94
N ALA A 129 10.94 -2.08 -13.17
CA ALA A 129 10.72 -2.33 -11.76
C ALA A 129 10.74 -1.04 -10.92
N ASP A 130 11.65 -0.10 -11.22
CA ASP A 130 11.70 1.20 -10.53
C ASP A 130 10.45 2.03 -10.87
N LYS A 131 10.06 2.11 -12.16
CA LYS A 131 8.83 2.85 -12.57
C LYS A 131 7.60 2.32 -11.87
N GLN A 132 7.45 1.00 -11.80
CA GLN A 132 6.32 0.36 -11.13
C GLN A 132 6.28 0.64 -9.63
N LEU A 133 7.44 0.64 -8.95
CA LEU A 133 7.56 1.01 -7.54
C LEU A 133 7.17 2.48 -7.34
N PHE A 134 7.67 3.39 -8.18
CA PHE A 134 7.42 4.82 -8.02
C PHE A 134 5.96 5.18 -8.32
N TYR A 135 5.33 4.54 -9.32
CA TYR A 135 3.90 4.70 -9.54
C TYR A 135 3.05 4.19 -8.38
N HIS A 136 3.46 3.09 -7.74
CA HIS A 136 2.78 2.58 -6.56
C HIS A 136 2.87 3.59 -5.41
N SER A 137 4.07 4.10 -5.10
CA SER A 137 4.25 5.14 -4.06
C SER A 137 3.48 6.42 -4.40
N LEU A 138 3.54 6.91 -5.64
CA LEU A 138 2.79 8.09 -6.06
C LEU A 138 1.27 7.91 -5.88
N ALA A 139 0.75 6.71 -6.15
CA ALA A 139 -0.67 6.41 -5.89
C ALA A 139 -1.02 6.54 -4.40
N MET A 140 -0.15 6.05 -3.52
CA MET A 140 -0.33 6.16 -2.07
C MET A 140 -0.29 7.63 -1.62
N TRP A 141 0.72 8.40 -2.05
CA TRP A 141 0.88 9.80 -1.64
C TRP A 141 -0.30 10.67 -2.07
N LEU A 142 -0.71 10.57 -3.34
CA LEU A 142 -1.87 11.30 -3.86
C LEU A 142 -3.15 10.94 -3.12
N GLY A 143 -3.37 9.65 -2.89
CA GLY A 143 -4.56 9.20 -2.19
C GLY A 143 -4.57 9.58 -0.71
N TYR A 144 -3.42 9.55 -0.02
CA TYR A 144 -3.31 10.05 1.35
C TYR A 144 -3.54 11.55 1.43
N ARG A 145 -3.02 12.33 0.46
CA ARG A 145 -3.29 13.78 0.39
C ARG A 145 -4.78 14.04 0.20
N PHE A 146 -5.42 13.28 -0.68
CA PHE A 146 -6.87 13.32 -0.86
C PHE A 146 -7.64 13.04 0.44
N GLN A 147 -7.24 12.02 1.21
CA GLN A 147 -7.93 11.64 2.45
C GLN A 147 -7.70 12.61 3.61
N ARG A 148 -6.51 13.21 3.70
CA ARG A 148 -6.12 14.11 4.80
C ARG A 148 -6.50 15.56 4.55
N ALA A 149 -6.74 15.96 3.31
CA ALA A 149 -7.09 17.33 2.97
C ALA A 149 -8.45 17.73 3.57
N GLU A 150 -8.51 18.92 4.19
CA GLU A 150 -9.79 19.54 4.58
C GLU A 150 -10.71 19.74 3.38
N GLN A 151 -10.13 19.99 2.20
CA GLN A 151 -10.82 20.12 0.92
C GLN A 151 -10.21 19.13 -0.08
N PRO A 152 -10.71 17.88 -0.13
CA PRO A 152 -10.17 16.83 -1.01
C PRO A 152 -10.24 17.22 -2.48
N GLN A 153 -9.10 17.21 -3.17
CA GLN A 153 -9.02 17.50 -4.59
C GLN A 153 -9.36 16.27 -5.44
N ASP A 154 -10.34 16.38 -6.34
CA ASP A 154 -10.73 15.24 -7.20
C ASP A 154 -9.61 14.77 -8.12
N ASP A 155 -8.69 15.66 -8.48
CA ASP A 155 -7.55 15.31 -9.30
C ASP A 155 -6.62 14.32 -8.59
N ASP A 156 -6.41 14.47 -7.27
CA ASP A 156 -5.59 13.55 -6.49
C ASP A 156 -6.14 12.14 -6.51
N LEU A 157 -7.45 11.98 -6.27
CA LEU A 157 -8.08 10.66 -6.30
C LEU A 157 -8.02 10.05 -7.70
N ARG A 158 -8.29 10.83 -8.74
CA ARG A 158 -8.20 10.38 -10.14
C ARG A 158 -6.79 9.92 -10.47
N ARG A 159 -5.79 10.71 -10.10
CA ARG A 159 -4.38 10.43 -10.35
C ARG A 159 -3.87 9.25 -9.50
N ALA A 160 -4.38 9.07 -8.29
CA ALA A 160 -4.07 7.91 -7.45
C ALA A 160 -4.49 6.60 -8.13
N VAL A 161 -5.72 6.54 -8.66
CA VAL A 161 -6.19 5.38 -9.45
C VAL A 161 -5.34 5.17 -10.70
N GLU A 162 -5.04 6.23 -11.46
CA GLU A 162 -4.21 6.14 -12.67
C GLU A 162 -2.80 5.62 -12.35
N CYS A 163 -2.17 6.10 -11.28
CA CYS A 163 -0.85 5.66 -10.86
C CYS A 163 -0.88 4.21 -10.35
N ALA A 164 -1.91 3.81 -9.60
CA ALA A 164 -2.07 2.43 -9.14
C ALA A 164 -2.23 1.46 -10.33
N GLN A 165 -2.98 1.84 -11.37
CA GLN A 165 -3.08 1.07 -12.62
C GLN A 165 -1.75 0.97 -13.35
N ARG A 166 -0.98 2.06 -13.44
CA ARG A 166 0.36 2.07 -14.04
C ARG A 166 1.36 1.21 -13.26
N ALA A 167 1.23 1.16 -11.93
CA ALA A 167 2.08 0.35 -11.08
C ALA A 167 1.94 -1.15 -11.40
N ILE A 168 0.71 -1.64 -11.54
CA ILE A 168 0.47 -3.06 -11.86
C ILE A 168 0.71 -3.40 -13.34
N HIS A 169 0.71 -2.40 -14.23
CA HIS A 169 0.81 -2.63 -15.67
C HIS A 169 2.07 -3.41 -16.05
N GLY A 170 1.86 -4.64 -16.54
CA GLY A 170 2.92 -5.55 -16.94
C GLY A 170 3.78 -6.09 -15.79
N MET A 171 3.38 -5.94 -14.52
CA MET A 171 3.96 -6.72 -13.43
C MET A 171 3.66 -8.21 -13.63
N SER A 172 4.64 -9.06 -13.31
CA SER A 172 4.40 -10.51 -13.24
C SER A 172 3.58 -10.83 -12.00
N LYS A 173 2.61 -11.74 -12.09
CA LYS A 173 1.88 -12.27 -10.92
C LYS A 173 2.79 -12.96 -9.89
N LYS A 174 4.01 -13.32 -10.30
CA LYS A 174 5.05 -13.89 -9.41
C LYS A 174 5.89 -12.81 -8.70
N ASN A 175 5.68 -11.53 -9.00
CA ASN A 175 6.36 -10.45 -8.32
C ASN A 175 5.81 -10.35 -6.88
N PRO A 176 6.66 -10.42 -5.84
CA PRO A 176 6.22 -10.30 -4.44
C PRO A 176 5.44 -9.02 -4.13
N ARG A 177 5.64 -7.95 -4.89
CA ARG A 177 4.92 -6.66 -4.71
C ARG A 177 3.56 -6.61 -5.40
N TYR A 178 3.24 -7.57 -6.26
CA TYR A 178 2.03 -7.52 -7.08
C TYR A 178 0.74 -7.56 -6.24
N PRO A 179 0.59 -8.44 -5.23
CA PRO A 179 -0.60 -8.44 -4.37
C PRO A 179 -0.83 -7.11 -3.65
N ASN A 180 0.24 -6.50 -3.12
CA ASN A 180 0.16 -5.21 -2.45
C ASN A 180 -0.23 -4.07 -3.42
N ALA A 181 0.29 -4.09 -4.66
CA ALA A 181 -0.11 -3.13 -5.68
C ALA A 181 -1.58 -3.29 -6.12
N LEU A 182 -2.11 -4.52 -6.16
CA LEU A 182 -3.54 -4.76 -6.38
C LEU A 182 -4.38 -4.21 -5.22
N HIS A 183 -3.95 -4.41 -3.98
CA HIS A 183 -4.62 -3.85 -2.81
C HIS A 183 -4.73 -2.32 -2.89
N THR A 184 -3.64 -1.61 -3.22
CA THR A 184 -3.68 -0.15 -3.42
C THR A 184 -4.67 0.25 -4.51
N LEU A 185 -4.71 -0.48 -5.63
CA LEU A 185 -5.65 -0.19 -6.70
C LEU A 185 -7.10 -0.42 -6.25
N THR A 186 -7.40 -1.55 -5.60
CA THR A 186 -8.71 -1.84 -5.02
C THR A 186 -9.16 -0.73 -4.08
N PHE A 187 -8.28 -0.30 -3.17
CA PHE A 187 -8.57 0.72 -2.17
C PHE A 187 -8.97 2.06 -2.82
N TRP A 188 -8.21 2.54 -3.80
CA TRP A 188 -8.51 3.81 -4.47
C TRP A 188 -9.71 3.71 -5.42
N LEU A 189 -9.91 2.57 -6.08
CA LEU A 189 -11.13 2.33 -6.88
C LEU A 189 -12.39 2.31 -6.01
N LYS A 190 -12.34 1.62 -4.86
CA LYS A 190 -13.44 1.59 -3.89
C LYS A 190 -13.73 2.98 -3.33
N THR A 191 -12.69 3.73 -2.95
CA THR A 191 -12.83 5.13 -2.50
C THR A 191 -13.49 6.00 -3.57
N THR A 192 -13.07 5.83 -4.83
CA THR A 192 -13.66 6.52 -5.98
C THR A 192 -15.11 6.10 -6.20
N ALA A 193 -15.43 4.82 -6.06
CA ALA A 193 -16.79 4.30 -6.17
C ALA A 193 -17.70 4.88 -5.09
N SER A 194 -17.25 5.02 -3.84
CA SER A 194 -17.99 5.68 -2.76
C SER A 194 -18.29 7.14 -3.09
N LYS A 195 -17.31 7.87 -3.63
CA LYS A 195 -17.47 9.28 -3.99
C LYS A 195 -18.39 9.51 -5.18
N TYR A 196 -18.38 8.58 -6.14
CA TYR A 196 -19.18 8.66 -7.37
C TYR A 196 -20.09 7.44 -7.53
N PRO A 197 -21.17 7.32 -6.74
CA PRO A 197 -22.07 6.16 -6.79
C PRO A 197 -22.69 5.90 -8.16
N GLU A 198 -22.84 6.94 -8.98
CA GLU A 198 -23.38 6.87 -10.34
C GLU A 198 -22.43 6.18 -11.34
N LYS A 199 -21.15 6.07 -11.00
CA LYS A 199 -20.11 5.44 -11.84
C LYS A 199 -19.84 4.01 -11.38
N SER A 200 -20.77 3.11 -11.68
CA SER A 200 -20.71 1.68 -11.30
C SER A 200 -19.45 0.95 -11.79
N GLU A 201 -18.79 1.47 -12.82
CA GLU A 201 -17.50 0.97 -13.34
C GLU A 201 -16.42 0.87 -12.25
N TYR A 202 -16.29 1.87 -11.38
CA TYR A 202 -15.25 1.86 -10.36
C TYR A 202 -15.44 0.74 -9.34
N LEU A 203 -16.68 0.51 -8.93
CA LEU A 203 -16.98 -0.57 -7.98
C LEU A 203 -16.77 -1.94 -8.61
N ARG A 204 -17.17 -2.12 -9.88
CA ARG A 204 -16.92 -3.37 -10.59
C ARG A 204 -15.42 -3.64 -10.74
N GLN A 205 -14.63 -2.66 -11.17
CA GLN A 205 -13.18 -2.81 -11.23
C GLN A 205 -12.57 -3.09 -9.86
N ALA A 206 -13.04 -2.42 -8.80
CA ALA A 206 -12.54 -2.67 -7.44
C ALA A 206 -12.74 -4.14 -7.03
N ILE A 207 -13.91 -4.71 -7.33
CA ILE A 207 -14.23 -6.12 -7.04
C ILE A 207 -13.35 -7.05 -7.87
N GLU A 208 -13.23 -6.83 -9.19
CA GLU A 208 -12.38 -7.66 -10.07
C GLU A 208 -10.91 -7.69 -9.59
N VAL A 209 -10.36 -6.53 -9.21
CA VAL A 209 -8.99 -6.42 -8.71
C VAL A 209 -8.85 -7.04 -7.31
N ALA A 210 -9.86 -6.88 -6.44
CA ALA A 210 -9.88 -7.47 -5.11
C ALA A 210 -9.96 -9.01 -5.15
N GLU A 211 -10.76 -9.56 -6.07
CA GLU A 211 -10.84 -10.99 -6.33
C GLU A 211 -9.50 -11.55 -6.82
N GLU A 212 -8.82 -10.83 -7.73
CA GLU A 212 -7.47 -11.23 -8.16
C GLU A 212 -6.48 -11.22 -6.99
N ALA A 213 -6.49 -10.18 -6.15
CA ALA A 213 -5.61 -10.10 -4.99
C ALA A 213 -5.87 -11.23 -4.00
N ASN A 214 -7.15 -11.51 -3.70
CA ASN A 214 -7.55 -12.61 -2.82
C ASN A 214 -7.18 -13.98 -3.41
N GLY A 215 -7.27 -14.16 -4.74
CA GLY A 215 -6.86 -15.40 -5.41
C GLY A 215 -5.36 -15.67 -5.38
N LEU A 216 -4.54 -14.66 -5.09
CA LEU A 216 -3.08 -14.78 -4.93
C LEU A 216 -2.66 -14.98 -3.47
N ARG A 217 -3.60 -14.93 -2.53
CA ARG A 217 -3.36 -15.00 -1.08
C ARG A 217 -2.68 -16.32 -0.71
N LEU A 218 -1.56 -16.22 0.02
CA LEU A 218 -0.95 -17.37 0.68
C LEU A 218 -1.45 -17.42 2.14
N PRO A 219 -1.95 -18.58 2.64
CA PRO A 219 -2.57 -18.67 3.98
C PRO A 219 -1.68 -18.26 5.15
N THR A 220 -0.35 -18.24 4.97
CA THR A 220 0.63 -17.91 6.03
C THR A 220 1.26 -16.52 5.85
N GLU A 221 0.73 -15.69 4.95
CA GLU A 221 1.31 -14.37 4.65
C GLU A 221 0.77 -13.30 5.60
N ALA A 222 1.68 -12.42 6.08
CA ALA A 222 1.43 -11.39 7.09
C ALA A 222 0.36 -10.34 6.72
N TYR A 223 -0.13 -10.35 5.49
CA TYR A 223 -1.07 -9.37 4.95
C TYR A 223 -2.30 -9.98 4.28
N SER A 224 -2.45 -11.31 4.38
CA SER A 224 -3.55 -12.07 3.78
C SER A 224 -4.93 -11.54 4.18
N HIS A 225 -5.07 -11.09 5.42
CA HIS A 225 -6.29 -10.50 5.98
C HIS A 225 -6.70 -9.17 5.30
N MET A 226 -5.77 -8.42 4.71
CA MET A 226 -6.10 -7.14 4.07
C MET A 226 -6.92 -7.39 2.80
N TYR A 227 -6.61 -8.45 2.06
CA TYR A 227 -7.33 -8.80 0.83
C TYR A 227 -8.76 -9.28 1.13
N LEU A 228 -8.95 -10.06 2.20
CA LEU A 228 -10.28 -10.47 2.67
C LEU A 228 -11.15 -9.26 2.99
N ARG A 229 -10.62 -8.33 3.79
CA ARG A 229 -11.31 -7.09 4.16
C ARG A 229 -11.67 -6.25 2.94
N GLU A 230 -10.72 -6.01 2.04
CA GLU A 230 -10.97 -5.15 0.88
C GLU A 230 -12.05 -5.74 -0.04
N LEU A 231 -12.02 -7.05 -0.29
CA LEU A 231 -13.04 -7.71 -1.09
C LEU A 231 -14.42 -7.69 -0.41
N SER A 232 -14.49 -8.01 0.89
CA SER A 232 -15.76 -7.98 1.64
C SER A 232 -16.38 -6.57 1.65
N GLU A 233 -15.58 -5.52 1.82
CA GLU A 233 -16.08 -4.14 1.78
C GLU A 233 -16.62 -3.75 0.39
N CYS A 234 -15.97 -4.20 -0.70
CA CYS A 234 -16.47 -3.95 -2.05
C CYS A 234 -17.79 -4.69 -2.32
N LEU A 235 -17.91 -5.94 -1.86
CA LEU A 235 -19.13 -6.74 -2.00
C LEU A 235 -20.29 -6.13 -1.19
N LEU A 236 -20.05 -5.71 0.05
CA LEU A 236 -21.07 -5.01 0.85
C LEU A 236 -21.53 -3.71 0.19
N MET A 237 -20.62 -2.94 -0.40
CA MET A 237 -20.99 -1.73 -1.14
C MET A 237 -21.85 -2.05 -2.38
N ARG A 238 -21.60 -3.17 -3.07
CA ARG A 238 -22.41 -3.61 -4.20
C ARG A 238 -23.79 -4.10 -3.75
N TYR A 239 -23.83 -4.83 -2.63
CA TYR A 239 -25.08 -5.24 -1.99
C TYR A 239 -25.93 -4.02 -1.60
N GLU A 240 -25.36 -3.01 -0.94
CA GLU A 240 -26.10 -1.81 -0.53
C GLU A 240 -26.78 -1.11 -1.72
N ARG A 241 -26.11 -1.09 -2.88
CA ARG A 241 -26.59 -0.45 -4.12
C ARG A 241 -27.59 -1.29 -4.91
N GLY A 242 -27.41 -2.61 -4.94
CA GLY A 242 -28.12 -3.51 -5.86
C GLY A 242 -28.96 -4.59 -5.19
N ARG A 243 -28.84 -4.75 -3.86
CA ARG A 243 -29.48 -5.79 -3.04
C ARG A 243 -29.28 -7.22 -3.56
N ASN A 244 -28.11 -7.47 -4.15
CA ASN A 244 -27.71 -8.81 -4.62
C ASN A 244 -27.29 -9.69 -3.43
N THR A 245 -28.17 -10.59 -3.00
CA THR A 245 -27.95 -11.43 -1.81
C THR A 245 -26.67 -12.27 -1.89
N LYS A 246 -26.22 -12.65 -3.09
CA LYS A 246 -24.96 -13.38 -3.26
C LYS A 246 -23.74 -12.58 -2.78
N ASP A 247 -23.77 -11.25 -2.98
CA ASP A 247 -22.69 -10.39 -2.49
C ASP A 247 -22.65 -10.31 -0.96
N LEU A 248 -23.82 -10.36 -0.30
CA LEU A 248 -23.91 -10.38 1.15
C LEU A 248 -23.39 -11.70 1.72
N GLU A 249 -23.79 -12.83 1.11
CA GLU A 249 -23.29 -14.17 1.46
C GLU A 249 -21.76 -14.26 1.29
N ASP A 250 -21.23 -13.86 0.14
CA ASP A 250 -19.80 -13.91 -0.14
C ASP A 250 -19.01 -12.97 0.79
N ALA A 251 -19.54 -11.77 1.09
CA ALA A 251 -18.93 -10.87 2.05
C ALA A 251 -18.86 -11.50 3.45
N ARG A 252 -19.94 -12.17 3.89
CA ARG A 252 -20.00 -12.87 5.17
C ARG A 252 -18.92 -13.93 5.28
N GLU A 253 -18.81 -14.81 4.28
CA GLU A 253 -17.81 -15.88 4.27
C GLU A 253 -16.38 -15.32 4.42
N LEU A 254 -16.07 -14.24 3.70
CA LEU A 254 -14.77 -13.57 3.77
C LEU A 254 -14.51 -12.93 5.14
N ILE A 255 -15.54 -12.34 5.76
CA ILE A 255 -15.43 -11.72 7.10
C ILE A 255 -15.25 -12.81 8.16
N GLU A 256 -15.99 -13.92 8.08
CA GLU A 256 -15.84 -15.07 8.98
C GLU A 256 -14.43 -15.67 8.87
N GLU A 257 -13.91 -15.84 7.64
CA GLU A 257 -12.53 -16.27 7.44
C GLU A 257 -11.54 -15.25 8.04
N GLY A 258 -11.80 -13.95 7.87
CA GLY A 258 -11.00 -12.87 8.45
C GLY A 258 -10.94 -12.94 9.98
N LEU A 259 -12.08 -13.16 10.64
CA LEU A 259 -12.17 -13.33 12.09
C LEU A 259 -11.45 -14.60 12.59
N GLN A 260 -11.51 -15.69 11.82
CA GLN A 260 -10.84 -16.95 12.19
C GLN A 260 -9.32 -16.89 12.04
N THR A 261 -8.83 -16.11 11.07
CA THR A 261 -7.41 -16.08 10.70
C THR A 261 -6.64 -14.90 11.28
N THR A 262 -7.34 -13.86 11.76
CA THR A 262 -6.74 -12.67 12.36
C THR A 262 -6.71 -12.80 13.88
N ILE A 263 -5.55 -12.59 14.50
CA ILE A 263 -5.44 -12.58 15.97
C ILE A 263 -6.22 -11.38 16.56
N GLU A 264 -6.88 -11.58 17.70
CA GLU A 264 -7.78 -10.58 18.30
C GLU A 264 -7.11 -9.23 18.62
N THR A 265 -5.81 -9.26 18.92
CA THR A 265 -5.03 -8.06 19.25
C THR A 265 -4.64 -7.23 18.03
N PHE A 266 -4.84 -7.76 16.82
CA PHE A 266 -4.51 -7.04 15.60
C PHE A 266 -5.64 -6.04 15.27
N PRO A 267 -5.34 -4.76 14.96
CA PRO A 267 -6.37 -3.74 14.71
C PRO A 267 -7.42 -4.13 13.64
N LEU A 268 -7.03 -4.98 12.70
CA LEU A 268 -7.94 -5.45 11.66
C LEU A 268 -9.01 -6.42 12.18
N TYR A 269 -8.79 -7.10 13.31
CA TYR A 269 -9.80 -7.94 13.94
C TYR A 269 -11.04 -7.12 14.31
N CYS A 270 -10.85 -5.95 14.94
CA CYS A 270 -11.93 -5.00 15.23
C CYS A 270 -12.66 -4.55 13.96
N ARG A 271 -11.94 -4.41 12.84
CA ARG A 271 -12.57 -4.06 11.57
C ARG A 271 -13.46 -5.18 11.05
N PHE A 272 -13.04 -6.44 11.15
CA PHE A 272 -13.89 -7.57 10.77
C PHE A 272 -15.13 -7.70 11.66
N LEU A 273 -15.01 -7.46 12.97
CA LEU A 273 -16.17 -7.41 13.87
C LEU A 273 -17.19 -6.36 13.43
N TYR A 274 -16.73 -5.14 13.14
CA TYR A 274 -17.60 -4.09 12.62
C TYR A 274 -18.28 -4.50 11.30
N LEU A 275 -17.53 -5.13 10.38
CA LEU A 275 -18.12 -5.58 9.11
C LEU A 275 -19.13 -6.73 9.32
N MET A 276 -18.92 -7.58 10.32
CA MET A 276 -19.90 -8.61 10.69
C MET A 276 -21.20 -7.99 11.20
N GLU A 277 -21.13 -6.97 12.06
CA GLU A 277 -22.32 -6.24 12.52
C GLU A 277 -23.09 -5.61 11.35
N VAL A 278 -22.38 -5.09 10.34
CA VAL A 278 -23.00 -4.55 9.12
C VAL A 278 -23.72 -5.64 8.32
N VAL A 279 -23.10 -6.82 8.16
CA VAL A 279 -23.72 -7.98 7.49
C VAL A 279 -25.00 -8.41 8.23
N GLU A 280 -24.92 -8.60 9.54
CA GLU A 280 -26.06 -9.03 10.37
C GLU A 280 -27.21 -8.03 10.29
N GLY A 281 -26.91 -6.72 10.30
CA GLY A 281 -27.91 -5.67 10.09
C GLY A 281 -28.62 -5.79 8.73
N PHE A 282 -27.88 -6.05 7.66
CA PHE A 282 -28.46 -6.26 6.33
C PHE A 282 -29.29 -7.55 6.22
N GLU A 283 -28.87 -8.64 6.87
CA GLU A 283 -29.63 -9.89 6.91
C GLU A 283 -30.96 -9.73 7.67
N GLU A 284 -30.97 -8.98 8.78
CA GLU A 284 -32.20 -8.65 9.49
C GLU A 284 -33.18 -7.84 8.62
N GLU A 285 -32.68 -6.89 7.81
CA GLU A 285 -33.51 -6.13 6.87
C GLU A 285 -34.18 -7.05 5.84
N VAL A 286 -33.43 -8.00 5.29
CA VAL A 286 -33.95 -8.98 4.32
C VAL A 286 -35.04 -9.84 4.96
N GLN A 287 -34.77 -10.39 6.15
CA GLN A 287 -35.75 -11.22 6.86
C GLN A 287 -37.04 -10.45 7.19
N LYS A 288 -36.93 -9.19 7.61
CA LYS A 288 -38.09 -8.33 7.88
C LYS A 288 -38.86 -8.02 6.60
N GLY A 289 -38.17 -7.79 5.47
CA GLY A 289 -38.80 -7.58 4.16
C GLY A 289 -39.58 -8.79 3.67
N GLU A 290 -38.99 -10.00 3.77
CA GLU A 290 -39.65 -11.25 3.40
C GLU A 290 -40.87 -11.56 4.29
N MET A 291 -40.82 -11.22 5.59
CA MET A 291 -41.98 -11.36 6.49
C MET A 291 -43.13 -10.41 6.17
N ILE A 292 -42.85 -9.23 5.59
CA ILE A 292 -43.89 -8.28 5.17
C ILE A 292 -44.53 -8.76 3.85
N ASP A 293 -43.73 -9.22 2.89
CA ASP A 293 -44.22 -9.71 1.58
C ASP A 293 -44.94 -11.06 1.67
N SER A 294 -44.69 -11.85 2.72
CA SER A 294 -45.35 -13.13 2.96
C SER A 294 -46.68 -13.05 3.73
N ASN A 295 -47.17 -11.83 4.05
CA ASN A 295 -48.43 -11.64 4.76
C ASN A 295 -49.62 -11.59 3.77
N PRO A 296 -50.49 -12.62 3.70
CA PRO A 296 -51.53 -12.70 2.70
C PRO A 296 -52.77 -11.90 3.15
N SER A 297 -52.74 -10.58 3.02
CA SER A 297 -53.91 -9.73 3.31
C SER A 297 -54.77 -9.36 2.09
N ASP A 298 -54.54 -9.97 0.91
CA ASP A 298 -55.38 -9.80 -0.29
C ASP A 298 -56.04 -11.13 -0.75
N LEU A 299 -56.63 -11.87 0.18
CA LEU A 299 -57.65 -12.89 -0.11
C LEU A 299 -58.94 -12.55 0.64
N ASN A 300 -59.54 -11.42 0.29
CA ASN A 300 -60.97 -11.18 0.47
C ASN A 300 -61.47 -10.22 -0.62
N SER A 301 -61.88 -10.80 -1.74
CA SER A 301 -62.81 -10.22 -2.71
C SER A 301 -63.60 -11.36 -3.34
#